data_AF-A0A972S8U7-F1
#
_entry.id   AF-A0A972S8U7-F1
#
_cell.length_a   1.000
_cell.length_b   1.000
_cell.length_c   1.000
_cell.angle_alpha   90.00
_cell.angle_beta   90.00
_cell.angle_gamma   90.00
#
_symmetry.space_group_name_H-M   'P 1'
#
loop_
_entity.id
_entity.type
_entity.pdbx_description
1 polymer ?
#
loop_
_entity_poly.entity_id
_entity_poly.type
_entity_poly.pdbx_seq_one_letter_code
_entity_poly.pdbx_strand_id
1 'polypeptide(L)'
;MKLINFFIALLGVIATILGTYYTYKQYLIAKEEHKTLPKPKPDKNISSPNSQEKSIEDKNKTKTIKPNKNKYETKQYVIFKNTIWQKETSKEQKSYFDAQKSCEQLGKNWRLPTKEEIKKLSLECNPSKCPKKNIIFHSEFPHKYWTINLDKKDKTKGYVFEFNDKSFDSLNVETLRYYICIKGGVKK
;
A
#
# COMPACT_ATOMS: atom_id res chain seq x y z
N MET A 1 27.39 50.35 -17.30
CA MET A 1 26.20 49.75 -16.64
C MET A 1 25.57 48.59 -17.44
N LYS A 2 25.45 48.65 -18.79
CA LYS A 2 24.85 47.56 -19.60
C LYS A 2 25.58 46.21 -19.55
N LEU A 3 26.92 46.22 -19.43
CA LEU A 3 27.73 44.99 -19.42
C LEU A 3 27.50 44.12 -18.16
N ILE A 4 27.29 44.76 -16.99
CA ILE A 4 27.07 44.05 -15.72
C ILE A 4 25.75 43.27 -15.73
N ASN A 5 24.69 43.87 -16.29
CA ASN A 5 23.38 43.20 -16.39
C ASN A 5 23.43 41.97 -17.31
N PHE A 6 24.29 41.99 -18.34
CA PHE A 6 24.49 40.83 -19.22
C PHE A 6 25.14 39.66 -18.47
N PHE A 7 26.15 39.91 -17.64
CA PHE A 7 26.79 38.85 -16.83
C PHE A 7 25.83 38.25 -15.81
N ILE A 8 25.01 39.07 -15.16
CA ILE A 8 24.00 38.57 -14.20
C ILE A 8 22.98 37.66 -14.90
N ALA A 9 22.50 38.05 -16.08
CA ALA A 9 21.59 37.22 -16.86
C ALA A 9 22.24 35.90 -17.31
N LEU A 10 23.50 35.93 -17.75
CA LEU A 10 24.24 34.74 -18.17
C LEU A 10 24.43 33.74 -17.02
N LEU A 11 24.78 34.21 -15.82
CA LEU A 11 24.92 33.35 -14.65
C LEU A 11 23.60 32.67 -14.26
N GLY A 12 22.46 33.36 -14.40
CA GLY A 12 21.14 32.77 -14.14
C GLY A 12 20.80 31.61 -15.08
N VAL A 13 21.14 31.74 -16.36
CA VAL A 13 20.93 30.67 -17.36
C VAL A 13 21.82 29.46 -17.05
N ILE A 14 23.11 29.70 -16.74
CA ILE A 14 24.05 28.64 -16.38
C ILE A 14 23.57 27.87 -15.12
N ALA A 15 23.11 28.57 -14.09
CA ALA A 15 22.59 27.94 -12.87
C ALA A 15 21.38 27.04 -13.16
N THR A 16 20.49 27.46 -14.06
CA THR A 16 19.29 26.69 -14.44
C THR A 16 19.65 25.41 -15.20
N ILE A 17 20.63 25.49 -16.11
CA ILE A 17 21.14 24.33 -16.86
C ILE A 17 21.82 23.34 -15.90
N LEU A 18 22.64 23.82 -14.97
CA LEU A 18 23.29 22.96 -13.98
C LEU A 18 22.29 22.30 -13.03
N GLY A 19 21.25 23.02 -12.59
CA GLY A 19 20.20 22.48 -11.74
C GLY A 19 19.40 21.37 -12.42
N THR A 20 19.00 21.58 -13.67
CA THR A 20 18.28 20.56 -14.47
C THR A 20 19.15 19.36 -14.80
N TYR A 21 20.44 19.56 -15.08
CA TYR A 21 21.39 18.47 -15.26
C TYR A 21 21.56 17.63 -13.98
N TYR A 22 21.65 18.27 -12.81
CA TYR A 22 21.80 17.58 -11.54
C TYR A 22 20.58 16.72 -11.19
N THR A 23 19.36 17.25 -11.37
CA THR A 23 18.13 16.48 -11.13
C THR A 23 17.99 15.31 -12.11
N TYR A 24 18.35 15.50 -13.38
CA TYR A 24 18.38 14.42 -14.37
C TYR A 24 19.38 13.31 -14.01
N LYS A 25 20.57 13.68 -13.51
CA LYS A 25 21.58 12.71 -13.06
C LYS A 25 21.09 11.88 -11.88
N GLN A 26 20.43 12.52 -10.89
CA GLN A 26 19.85 11.80 -9.75
C GLN A 26 18.74 10.83 -10.18
N TYR A 27 17.91 11.23 -11.14
CA TYR A 27 16.89 10.35 -11.73
C TYR A 27 17.51 9.11 -12.40
N LEU A 28 18.63 9.26 -13.13
CA LEU A 28 19.30 8.13 -13.76
C LEU A 28 19.90 7.15 -12.75
N ILE A 29 20.51 7.64 -11.66
CA ILE A 29 21.06 6.80 -10.58
C ILE A 29 19.95 5.96 -9.95
N ALA A 30 18.84 6.59 -9.57
CA ALA A 30 17.69 5.87 -9.00
C ALA A 30 17.11 4.82 -9.97
N LYS A 31 17.18 5.07 -11.29
CA LYS A 31 16.71 4.12 -12.31
C LYS A 31 17.62 2.91 -12.48
N GLU A 32 18.92 3.05 -12.26
CA GLU A 32 19.88 1.94 -12.36
C GLU A 32 19.85 1.02 -11.14
N GLU A 33 19.62 1.55 -9.94
CA GLU A 33 19.47 0.73 -8.71
C GLU A 33 18.31 -0.27 -8.80
N HIS A 34 17.30 0.01 -9.61
CA HIS A 34 16.19 -0.91 -9.86
C HIS A 34 16.52 -2.05 -10.85
N LYS A 35 17.67 -2.03 -11.56
CA LYS A 35 18.02 -3.05 -12.57
C LYS A 35 18.97 -4.14 -12.09
N THR A 36 19.68 -3.95 -10.98
CA THR A 36 20.79 -4.84 -10.56
C THR A 36 20.57 -5.51 -9.21
N LEU A 37 19.31 -5.78 -8.83
CA LEU A 37 19.06 -6.71 -7.72
C LEU A 37 19.57 -8.11 -8.12
N PRO A 38 20.60 -8.65 -7.43
CA PRO A 38 21.08 -9.99 -7.70
C PRO A 38 19.96 -10.99 -7.43
N LYS A 39 19.71 -11.90 -8.38
CA LYS A 39 18.80 -13.03 -8.17
C LYS A 39 19.27 -13.77 -6.91
N PRO A 40 18.42 -13.94 -5.89
CA PRO A 40 18.79 -14.72 -4.72
C PRO A 40 19.14 -16.15 -5.17
N LYS A 41 20.31 -16.63 -4.75
CA LYS A 41 20.71 -18.02 -4.95
C LYS A 41 19.71 -18.91 -4.19
N PRO A 42 19.32 -20.06 -4.77
CA PRO A 42 18.39 -20.96 -4.12
C PRO A 42 19.07 -21.64 -2.94
N ASP A 43 18.75 -21.20 -1.72
CA ASP A 43 19.16 -21.90 -0.52
C ASP A 43 18.34 -23.19 -0.38
N LYS A 44 19.05 -24.32 -0.48
CA LYS A 44 18.55 -25.65 -0.17
C LYS A 44 18.46 -25.82 1.35
N ASN A 45 17.39 -26.50 1.75
CA ASN A 45 17.16 -27.15 3.04
C ASN A 45 16.90 -26.24 4.25
N ILE A 46 15.60 -26.03 4.54
CA ILE A 46 15.11 -26.07 5.93
C ILE A 46 13.82 -26.88 5.96
N SER A 47 13.92 -28.04 6.59
CA SER A 47 12.84 -28.96 6.94
C SER A 47 11.86 -28.33 7.92
N SER A 48 10.57 -28.50 7.63
CA SER A 48 9.42 -28.11 8.44
C SER A 48 9.33 -28.93 9.73
N PRO A 49 9.08 -28.32 10.90
CA PRO A 49 8.50 -29.03 12.03
C PRO A 49 6.98 -28.80 12.12
N ASN A 50 6.32 -29.87 12.58
CA ASN A 50 4.90 -30.04 12.81
C ASN A 50 4.23 -28.92 13.63
N SER A 51 3.00 -28.59 13.22
CA SER A 51 2.00 -27.95 14.07
C SER A 51 1.59 -28.87 15.21
N GLN A 52 1.77 -28.41 16.45
CA GLN A 52 0.98 -28.87 17.59
C GLN A 52 0.19 -27.68 18.13
N GLU A 53 -1.13 -27.80 17.98
CA GLU A 53 -2.14 -26.89 18.48
C GLU A 53 -2.35 -27.17 19.97
N LYS A 54 -1.95 -26.23 20.83
CA LYS A 54 -2.15 -26.29 22.28
C LYS A 54 -3.16 -25.23 22.69
N SER A 55 -4.34 -25.66 23.11
CA SER A 55 -5.37 -24.80 23.70
C SER A 55 -4.90 -24.28 25.06
N ILE A 56 -4.72 -22.97 25.19
CA ILE A 56 -4.55 -22.29 26.47
C ILE A 56 -5.81 -21.48 26.73
N GLU A 57 -6.53 -21.87 27.77
CA GLU A 57 -7.70 -21.19 28.32
C GLU A 57 -7.22 -20.09 29.28
N ASP A 58 -7.09 -18.86 28.79
CA ASP A 58 -6.73 -17.69 29.60
C ASP A 58 -7.98 -17.00 30.14
N LYS A 59 -8.22 -17.17 31.46
CA LYS A 59 -9.15 -16.37 32.25
C LYS A 59 -8.54 -14.99 32.53
N ASN A 60 -8.66 -14.07 31.57
CA ASN A 60 -8.23 -12.68 31.78
C ASN A 60 -9.41 -11.74 32.13
N LYS A 61 -9.33 -11.27 33.37
CA LYS A 61 -10.19 -10.33 34.09
C LYS A 61 -10.28 -8.99 33.35
N THR A 62 -11.47 -8.67 32.86
CA THR A 62 -11.79 -7.41 32.18
C THR A 62 -11.59 -6.22 33.11
N LYS A 63 -10.47 -5.50 32.95
CA LYS A 63 -10.24 -4.19 33.56
C LYS A 63 -10.93 -3.16 32.67
N THR A 64 -11.99 -2.54 33.19
CA THR A 64 -12.74 -1.46 32.52
C THR A 64 -11.85 -0.22 32.40
N ILE A 65 -11.10 -0.12 31.30
CA ILE A 65 -10.40 1.10 30.92
C ILE A 65 -11.47 2.05 30.38
N LYS A 66 -11.77 3.11 31.13
CA LYS A 66 -12.62 4.22 30.64
C LYS A 66 -11.92 4.84 29.42
N PRO A 67 -12.55 4.85 28.23
CA PRO A 67 -11.93 5.41 27.04
C PRO A 67 -11.70 6.91 27.23
N ASN A 68 -10.42 7.31 27.08
CA ASN A 68 -9.99 8.69 27.08
C ASN A 68 -10.65 9.42 25.90
N LYS A 69 -11.48 10.43 26.17
CA LYS A 69 -12.26 11.19 25.17
C LYS A 69 -11.39 12.19 24.38
N ASN A 70 -10.20 11.79 23.95
CA ASN A 70 -9.35 12.61 23.10
C ASN A 70 -9.72 12.39 21.63
N LYS A 71 -10.46 13.34 21.07
CA LYS A 71 -10.46 13.74 19.64
C LYS A 71 -10.30 12.58 18.65
N TYR A 72 -11.20 11.61 18.71
CA TYR A 72 -11.31 10.60 17.65
C TYR A 72 -11.93 11.28 16.44
N GLU A 73 -11.11 11.63 15.46
CA GLU A 73 -11.58 11.82 14.09
C GLU A 73 -12.52 10.64 13.79
N THR A 74 -13.78 10.96 13.49
CA THR A 74 -14.80 9.97 13.18
C THR A 74 -14.25 9.10 12.06
N LYS A 75 -13.77 7.91 12.40
CA LYS A 75 -13.17 6.98 11.44
C LYS A 75 -14.22 6.72 10.38
N GLN A 76 -14.03 7.30 9.20
CA GLN A 76 -15.01 7.23 8.15
C GLN A 76 -14.84 5.86 7.48
N TYR A 77 -15.91 5.08 7.45
CA TYR A 77 -15.93 3.75 6.86
C TYR A 77 -17.03 3.68 5.81
N VAL A 78 -16.90 2.76 4.85
CA VAL A 78 -17.93 2.51 3.84
C VAL A 78 -18.38 1.07 3.87
N ILE A 79 -19.70 0.87 3.85
CA ILE A 79 -20.29 -0.45 3.76
C ILE A 79 -20.50 -0.79 2.28
N PHE A 80 -19.95 -1.91 1.84
CA PHE A 80 -20.10 -2.44 0.48
C PHE A 80 -20.33 -3.96 0.55
N LYS A 81 -21.48 -4.47 0.08
CA LYS A 81 -21.79 -5.91 0.04
C LYS A 81 -21.40 -6.68 1.32
N ASN A 82 -21.76 -6.14 2.48
CA ASN A 82 -21.48 -6.69 3.82
C ASN A 82 -20.00 -6.65 4.28
N THR A 83 -19.17 -5.87 3.59
CA THR A 83 -17.81 -5.53 4.02
C THR A 83 -17.74 -4.07 4.43
N ILE A 84 -16.90 -3.77 5.42
CA ILE A 84 -16.61 -2.40 5.88
C ILE A 84 -15.23 -2.04 5.34
N TRP A 85 -15.15 -1.03 4.50
CA TRP A 85 -13.91 -0.51 3.93
C TRP A 85 -13.46 0.73 4.69
N GLN A 86 -12.16 0.91 4.86
CA GLN A 86 -11.63 2.23 5.22
C GLN A 86 -11.98 3.24 4.13
N LYS A 87 -12.48 4.42 4.52
CA LYS A 87 -12.80 5.49 3.56
C LYS A 87 -11.55 6.07 2.91
N GLU A 88 -10.53 6.29 3.72
CA GLU A 88 -9.27 6.87 3.31
C GLU A 88 -8.23 5.76 3.18
N THR A 89 -7.53 5.77 2.04
CA THR A 89 -6.37 4.93 1.84
C THR A 89 -5.24 5.42 2.74
N SER A 90 -4.38 4.51 3.20
CA SER A 90 -3.15 4.90 3.86
C SER A 90 -2.37 5.87 2.96
N LYS A 91 -1.90 6.99 3.51
CA LYS A 91 -0.96 7.90 2.81
C LYS A 91 0.45 7.31 2.75
N GLU A 92 0.72 6.30 3.58
CA GLU A 92 2.00 5.59 3.66
C GLU A 92 1.98 4.34 2.79
N GLN A 93 3.12 4.08 2.15
CA GLN A 93 3.41 2.81 1.49
C GLN A 93 4.10 1.87 2.47
N LYS A 94 3.77 0.59 2.43
CA LYS A 94 4.33 -0.44 3.32
C LYS A 94 4.66 -1.72 2.54
N SER A 95 5.56 -2.51 3.11
CA SER A 95 5.75 -3.91 2.69
C SER A 95 4.43 -4.67 2.86
N TYR A 96 4.30 -5.83 2.21
CA TYR A 96 3.10 -6.66 2.31
C TYR A 96 2.79 -7.03 3.78
N PHE A 97 3.80 -7.47 4.53
CA PHE A 97 3.59 -7.92 5.92
C PHE A 97 3.25 -6.76 6.86
N ASP A 98 3.88 -5.60 6.67
CA ASP A 98 3.57 -4.41 7.47
C ASP A 98 2.19 -3.84 7.14
N ALA A 99 1.78 -3.89 5.87
CA ALA A 99 0.43 -3.52 5.44
C ALA A 99 -0.61 -4.45 6.07
N GLN A 100 -0.39 -5.76 6.02
CA GLN A 100 -1.27 -6.75 6.64
C GLN A 100 -1.39 -6.51 8.16
N LYS A 101 -0.25 -6.38 8.85
CA LYS A 101 -0.20 -6.09 10.29
C LYS A 101 -0.89 -4.77 10.64
N SER A 102 -0.72 -3.73 9.80
CA SER A 102 -1.40 -2.44 9.97
C SER A 102 -2.91 -2.59 9.89
N CYS A 103 -3.43 -3.46 9.03
CA CYS A 103 -4.85 -3.76 9.00
C CYS A 103 -5.31 -4.51 10.25
N GLU A 104 -4.58 -5.54 10.69
CA GLU A 104 -4.92 -6.31 11.89
C GLU A 104 -4.98 -5.44 13.17
N GLN A 105 -4.12 -4.42 13.26
CA GLN A 105 -4.10 -3.45 14.36
C GLN A 105 -5.39 -2.60 14.47
N LEU A 106 -6.19 -2.50 13.40
CA LEU A 106 -7.49 -1.81 13.43
C LEU A 106 -8.55 -2.60 14.23
N GLY A 107 -8.28 -3.87 14.53
CA GLY A 107 -9.08 -4.73 15.39
C GLY A 107 -9.53 -6.03 14.72
N LYS A 108 -10.41 -6.77 15.41
CA LYS A 108 -10.86 -8.09 14.95
C LYS A 108 -11.49 -8.05 13.56
N ASN A 109 -11.06 -8.99 12.71
CA ASN A 109 -11.49 -9.22 11.32
C ASN A 109 -11.12 -8.11 10.33
N TRP A 110 -10.24 -7.18 10.69
CA TRP A 110 -9.63 -6.26 9.72
C TRP A 110 -8.47 -6.96 9.00
N ARG A 111 -8.39 -6.77 7.69
CA ARG A 111 -7.40 -7.40 6.82
C ARG A 111 -7.23 -6.64 5.51
N LEU A 112 -6.25 -7.05 4.70
CA LEU A 112 -6.18 -6.67 3.30
C LEU A 112 -7.37 -7.29 2.51
N PRO A 113 -7.83 -6.65 1.42
CA PRO A 113 -8.86 -7.20 0.56
C PRO A 113 -8.33 -8.39 -0.23
N THR A 114 -9.22 -9.32 -0.60
CA THR A 114 -8.91 -10.36 -1.58
C THR A 114 -8.91 -9.78 -3.00
N LYS A 115 -8.28 -10.50 -3.95
CA LYS A 115 -8.35 -10.19 -5.39
C LYS A 115 -9.80 -10.10 -5.88
N GLU A 116 -10.68 -10.95 -5.38
CA GLU A 116 -12.09 -10.97 -5.79
C GLU A 116 -12.85 -9.74 -5.26
N GLU A 117 -12.60 -9.35 -4.00
CA GLU A 117 -13.23 -8.17 -3.39
C GLU A 117 -12.80 -6.87 -4.07
N ILE A 118 -11.49 -6.70 -4.32
CA ILE A 118 -10.98 -5.49 -4.98
C ILE A 118 -11.42 -5.42 -6.46
N LYS A 119 -11.51 -6.57 -7.13
CA LYS A 119 -12.04 -6.65 -8.50
C LYS A 119 -13.54 -6.31 -8.56
N LYS A 120 -14.35 -6.83 -7.63
CA LYS A 120 -15.78 -6.45 -7.55
C LYS A 120 -15.94 -4.96 -7.27
N LEU A 121 -15.14 -4.42 -6.36
CA LEU A 121 -15.14 -3.00 -6.06
C LEU A 121 -14.81 -2.15 -7.30
N SER A 122 -13.78 -2.51 -8.08
CA SER A 122 -13.41 -1.76 -9.30
C SER A 122 -14.39 -1.90 -10.47
N LEU A 123 -15.18 -2.98 -10.51
CA LEU A 123 -16.24 -3.15 -11.51
C LEU A 123 -17.47 -2.31 -11.19
N GLU A 124 -17.86 -2.26 -9.92
CA GLU A 124 -19.05 -1.54 -9.46
C GLU A 124 -18.79 -0.05 -9.24
N CYS A 125 -17.55 0.29 -8.88
CA CYS A 125 -17.11 1.65 -8.69
C CYS A 125 -16.54 2.21 -10.02
N ASN A 126 -17.43 2.62 -10.93
CA ASN A 126 -17.05 3.52 -12.03
C ASN A 126 -16.90 4.94 -11.46
N PRO A 127 -15.85 5.74 -11.77
CA PRO A 127 -15.69 7.11 -11.24
C PRO A 127 -16.93 8.00 -11.37
N SER A 128 -17.81 7.75 -12.35
CA SER A 128 -19.08 8.48 -12.48
C SER A 128 -20.23 7.94 -11.60
N LYS A 129 -20.19 6.66 -11.19
CA LYS A 129 -21.28 5.94 -10.50
C LYS A 129 -20.92 5.47 -9.09
N CYS A 130 -19.65 5.50 -8.68
CA CYS A 130 -19.29 5.38 -7.28
C CYS A 130 -20.11 6.41 -6.51
N PRO A 131 -20.70 6.09 -5.36
CA PRO A 131 -21.29 7.11 -4.51
C PRO A 131 -20.20 8.15 -4.22
N LYS A 132 -20.28 9.30 -4.91
CA LYS A 132 -19.23 10.32 -5.13
C LYS A 132 -18.63 10.91 -3.84
N LYS A 133 -19.03 10.42 -2.66
CA LYS A 133 -18.65 10.95 -1.36
C LYS A 133 -17.89 9.98 -0.47
N ASN A 134 -17.80 8.68 -0.80
CA ASN A 134 -17.49 7.71 0.26
C ASN A 134 -16.27 6.80 0.06
N ILE A 135 -15.90 6.35 -1.13
CA ILE A 135 -14.67 5.53 -1.28
C ILE A 135 -13.70 6.33 -2.12
N ILE A 136 -12.73 6.96 -1.47
CA ILE A 136 -11.82 7.86 -2.16
C ILE A 136 -10.62 7.06 -2.68
N PHE A 137 -10.81 6.36 -3.79
CA PHE A 137 -9.69 6.13 -4.70
C PHE A 137 -9.49 7.47 -5.42
N HIS A 138 -8.71 8.35 -4.79
CA HIS A 138 -8.38 9.63 -5.38
C HIS A 138 -7.76 9.39 -6.77
N SER A 139 -8.37 9.98 -7.81
CA SER A 139 -7.94 9.88 -9.21
C SER A 139 -6.54 10.46 -9.46
N GLU A 140 -6.01 11.21 -8.49
CA GLU A 140 -4.67 11.82 -8.53
C GLU A 140 -3.54 10.82 -8.29
N PHE A 141 -3.88 9.55 -8.04
CA PHE A 141 -2.92 8.59 -7.53
C PHE A 141 -2.86 7.31 -8.39
N PRO A 142 -1.76 7.09 -9.12
CA PRO A 142 -1.51 5.83 -9.84
C PRO A 142 -1.09 4.75 -8.84
N HIS A 143 -2.04 4.22 -8.06
CA HIS A 143 -1.71 3.39 -6.91
C HIS A 143 -2.11 1.93 -7.11
N LYS A 144 -1.08 1.09 -6.96
CA LYS A 144 -1.18 -0.35 -6.82
C LYS A 144 -1.40 -0.68 -5.35
N TYR A 145 -2.47 -1.39 -5.04
CA TYR A 145 -2.84 -1.73 -3.66
C TYR A 145 -2.57 -3.19 -3.36
N TRP A 146 -1.94 -3.47 -2.22
CA TRP A 146 -1.79 -4.84 -1.73
C TRP A 146 -3.14 -5.55 -1.59
N THR A 147 -3.18 -6.80 -2.00
CA THR A 147 -4.24 -7.76 -1.67
C THR A 147 -3.72 -8.77 -0.66
N ILE A 148 -4.60 -9.47 0.06
CA ILE A 148 -4.20 -10.56 0.98
C ILE A 148 -3.66 -11.80 0.26
N ASN A 149 -3.74 -11.85 -1.07
CA ASN A 149 -3.35 -13.02 -1.83
C ASN A 149 -1.84 -12.97 -2.14
N LEU A 150 -1.10 -13.98 -1.68
CA LEU A 150 0.26 -14.26 -2.14
C LEU A 150 0.25 -15.09 -3.43
N ASP A 151 1.35 -15.03 -4.18
CA ASP A 151 1.55 -15.89 -5.35
C ASP A 151 1.68 -17.36 -4.91
N LYS A 152 0.97 -18.26 -5.59
CA LYS A 152 0.94 -19.68 -5.25
C LYS A 152 2.27 -20.37 -5.50
N LYS A 153 3.02 -19.93 -6.50
CA LYS A 153 4.29 -20.53 -6.91
C LYS A 153 5.48 -19.92 -6.17
N ASP A 154 5.36 -18.66 -5.78
CA ASP A 154 6.44 -17.89 -5.18
C ASP A 154 5.92 -17.07 -3.98
N LYS A 155 6.06 -17.62 -2.78
CA LYS A 155 5.60 -16.96 -1.54
C LYS A 155 6.35 -15.67 -1.21
N THR A 156 7.45 -15.37 -1.91
CA THR A 156 8.14 -14.07 -1.80
C THR A 156 7.43 -12.97 -2.58
N LYS A 157 6.32 -13.30 -3.27
CA LYS A 157 5.52 -12.34 -4.03
C LYS A 157 4.08 -12.26 -3.56
N GLY A 158 3.56 -11.04 -3.53
CA GLY A 158 2.16 -10.72 -3.28
C GLY A 158 1.49 -10.12 -4.51
N TYR A 159 0.16 -10.22 -4.58
CA TYR A 159 -0.59 -9.55 -5.63
C TYR A 159 -0.95 -8.11 -5.23
N VAL A 160 -0.71 -7.18 -6.16
CA VAL A 160 -1.22 -5.82 -6.11
C VAL A 160 -2.26 -5.58 -7.20
N PHE A 161 -3.24 -4.72 -6.94
CA PHE A 161 -4.26 -4.33 -7.90
C PHE A 161 -4.07 -2.87 -8.36
N GLU A 162 -4.07 -2.64 -9.66
CA GLU A 162 -4.00 -1.32 -10.29
C GLU A 162 -5.40 -0.89 -10.76
N PHE A 163 -5.95 0.18 -10.18
CA PHE A 163 -7.33 0.61 -10.48
C PHE A 163 -7.52 1.18 -11.89
N ASN A 164 -6.48 1.79 -12.45
CA ASN A 164 -6.52 2.38 -13.80
C ASN A 164 -6.73 1.29 -14.86
N ASP A 165 -5.87 0.28 -14.81
CA ASP A 165 -5.85 -0.80 -15.80
C ASP A 165 -6.73 -1.99 -15.40
N LYS A 166 -7.27 -1.96 -14.17
CA LYS A 166 -8.04 -3.05 -13.55
C LYS A 166 -7.30 -4.39 -13.59
N SER A 167 -5.98 -4.33 -13.46
CA SER A 167 -5.06 -5.45 -13.62
C SER A 167 -4.46 -5.86 -12.27
N PHE A 168 -3.88 -7.07 -12.24
CA PHE A 168 -3.12 -7.56 -11.10
C PHE A 168 -1.67 -7.78 -11.51
N ASP A 169 -0.76 -7.28 -10.68
CA ASP A 169 0.67 -7.60 -10.78
C ASP A 169 1.12 -8.45 -9.60
N SER A 170 2.18 -9.21 -9.80
CA SER A 170 2.88 -9.97 -8.75
C SER A 170 4.19 -9.27 -8.44
N LEU A 171 4.34 -8.77 -7.21
CA LEU A 171 5.51 -8.00 -6.76
C LEU A 171 6.15 -8.66 -5.55
N ASN A 172 7.45 -8.44 -5.33
CA ASN A 172 8.13 -8.91 -4.13
C ASN A 172 7.47 -8.32 -2.87
N VAL A 173 7.26 -9.12 -1.82
CA VAL A 173 6.58 -8.74 -0.57
C VAL A 173 7.26 -7.60 0.18
N GLU A 174 8.56 -7.37 -0.03
CA GLU A 174 9.31 -6.23 0.53
C GLU A 174 9.05 -4.91 -0.20
N THR A 175 8.40 -4.95 -1.36
CA THR A 175 8.12 -3.75 -2.15
C THR A 175 7.16 -2.83 -1.41
N LEU A 176 7.50 -1.55 -1.28
CA LEU A 176 6.60 -0.58 -0.66
C LEU A 176 5.43 -0.26 -1.60
N ARG A 177 4.20 -0.51 -1.13
CA ARG A 177 2.97 -0.20 -1.86
C ARG A 177 1.87 0.28 -0.92
N TYR A 178 0.87 0.93 -1.50
CA TYR A 178 -0.29 1.37 -0.76
C TYR A 178 -1.14 0.16 -0.35
N TYR A 179 -1.95 0.38 0.67
CA TYR A 179 -2.87 -0.61 1.18
C TYR A 179 -4.16 0.04 1.63
N ILE A 180 -5.23 -0.74 1.58
CA ILE A 180 -6.54 -0.40 2.11
C ILE A 180 -6.99 -1.57 2.97
N CYS A 181 -7.54 -1.27 4.14
CA CYS A 181 -8.04 -2.31 5.03
C CYS A 181 -9.55 -2.46 4.87
N ILE A 182 -9.99 -3.70 4.98
CA ILE A 182 -11.40 -4.06 5.01
C ILE A 182 -11.70 -4.92 6.22
N LYS A 183 -12.93 -4.87 6.69
CA LYS A 183 -13.44 -5.69 7.77
C LYS A 183 -14.65 -6.49 7.29
N GLY A 184 -14.68 -7.76 7.68
CA GLY A 184 -15.72 -8.70 7.25
C GLY A 184 -15.38 -9.33 5.90
N GLY A 185 -16.41 -9.66 5.12
CA GLY A 185 -16.23 -10.39 3.87
C GLY A 185 -15.89 -11.86 4.10
N VAL A 186 -15.57 -12.55 3.02
CA VAL A 186 -15.80 -13.99 2.86
C VAL A 186 -15.19 -14.82 4.00
N LYS A 187 -16.05 -15.49 4.77
CA LYS A 187 -15.73 -16.78 5.38
C LYS A 187 -15.79 -17.79 4.23
N LYS A 188 -14.64 -18.38 3.87
CA LYS A 188 -14.67 -19.65 3.14
C LYS A 188 -14.99 -20.75 4.12
#